data_AF-A0AAD6LKA9-F1
#
_entry.id   AF-A0AAD6LKA9-F1
#
_cell.length_a   1.000
_cell.length_b   1.000
_cell.length_c   1.000
_cell.angle_alpha   90.00
_cell.angle_beta   90.00
_cell.angle_gamma   90.00
#
_symmetry.space_group_name_H-M   'P 1'
#
loop_
_entity.id
_entity.type
_entity.pdbx_description
1 polymer ?
#
loop_
_entity_poly.entity_id
_entity_poly.type
_entity_poly.pdbx_seq_one_letter_code
_entity_poly.pdbx_strand_id
1 'polypeptide(L)'
;MLALEGDYSTAVIVICGGAQYGAFIERSTDTPAHGSCGRIEATSPDPIWEMEDMPFGRIMGDMVMLPTGDALVINGAQAGTQGFEMASNPCLYPLLYRPGQPVGLRFMTLNPGTVPRLYHSTANLLPDGRVLVAGSNPHFFYKFEAEFPTELRIEAFSPEYLSPDRANLRPVIEEIPDTVRFGEAFDVFVSVTLPVVGLVEVNFASAPFATHSFSQGQRLVKLTITPSVPDSGNRYKIGCNAPPNGAVAPPGYYMVFAVNQGVPSVARWVQLVS
;
A
#
# COMPACT_ATOMS: atom_id res chain seq x y z
N MET A 1 -2.93 3.51 8.52
CA MET A 1 -3.55 4.79 8.12
C MET A 1 -3.72 4.75 6.61
N LEU A 2 -4.84 5.25 6.10
CA LEU A 2 -5.07 5.40 4.66
C LEU A 2 -4.31 6.62 4.11
N ALA A 3 -4.41 6.85 2.80
CA ALA A 3 -3.81 8.02 2.15
C ALA A 3 -4.30 9.31 2.80
N LEU A 4 -3.38 10.25 3.05
CA LEU A 4 -3.71 11.61 3.47
C LEU A 4 -4.09 12.45 2.25
N GLU A 5 -5.18 13.19 2.34
CA GLU A 5 -5.73 13.97 1.23
C GLU A 5 -6.41 15.27 1.71
N GLY A 6 -6.82 16.11 0.76
CA GLY A 6 -7.50 17.38 1.05
C GLY A 6 -6.59 18.38 1.76
N ASP A 7 -7.06 18.91 2.89
CA ASP A 7 -6.32 19.83 3.76
C ASP A 7 -5.48 19.11 4.83
N TYR A 8 -5.45 17.77 4.78
CA TYR A 8 -4.72 16.91 5.72
C TYR A 8 -5.19 17.01 7.17
N SER A 9 -6.41 17.50 7.41
CA SER A 9 -7.00 17.57 8.76
C SER A 9 -7.54 16.23 9.25
N THR A 10 -7.76 15.28 8.34
CA THR A 10 -8.34 13.96 8.65
C THR A 10 -7.31 12.84 8.60
N ALA A 11 -7.40 11.91 9.54
CA ALA A 11 -6.59 10.69 9.54
C ALA A 11 -7.47 9.46 9.74
N VAL A 12 -7.60 8.67 8.68
CA VAL A 12 -8.38 7.43 8.72
C VAL A 12 -7.47 6.23 8.97
N ILE A 13 -7.80 5.44 9.98
CA ILE A 13 -7.11 4.20 10.36
C ILE A 13 -8.00 3.02 9.97
N VAL A 14 -7.37 2.00 9.39
CA VAL A 14 -8.02 0.72 9.07
C VAL A 14 -7.21 -0.39 9.75
N ILE A 15 -7.91 -1.29 10.42
CA ILE A 15 -7.35 -2.45 11.12
C ILE A 15 -8.15 -3.66 10.68
N CYS A 16 -7.51 -4.63 10.02
CA CYS A 16 -8.18 -5.85 9.59
C CYS A 16 -7.48 -7.10 10.13
N GLY A 17 -8.29 -8.12 10.40
CA GLY A 17 -7.85 -9.47 10.70
C GLY A 17 -7.25 -9.64 12.09
N GLY A 18 -6.35 -10.61 12.21
CA GLY A 18 -5.73 -10.97 13.48
C GLY A 18 -6.16 -12.35 13.99
N ALA A 19 -5.40 -12.82 14.99
CA ALA A 19 -5.62 -14.13 15.61
C ALA A 19 -6.71 -14.02 16.67
N GLN A 20 -7.39 -15.13 16.94
CA GLN A 20 -8.30 -15.22 18.08
C GLN A 20 -7.53 -15.00 19.38
N TYR A 21 -8.14 -14.24 20.31
CA TYR A 21 -7.59 -14.06 21.65
C TYR A 21 -7.33 -15.41 22.32
N GLY A 22 -6.17 -15.57 22.97
CA GLY A 22 -5.76 -16.81 23.65
C GLY A 22 -5.08 -17.84 22.74
N ALA A 23 -5.29 -17.81 21.42
CA ALA A 23 -4.75 -18.83 20.49
C ALA A 23 -3.22 -18.96 20.56
N PHE A 24 -2.51 -17.86 20.85
CA PHE A 24 -1.05 -17.87 21.00
C PHE A 24 -0.61 -18.61 22.27
N ILE A 25 -1.33 -18.39 23.39
CA ILE A 25 -1.05 -19.02 24.68
C ILE A 25 -1.31 -20.52 24.58
N GLU A 26 -2.39 -20.89 23.90
CA GLU A 26 -2.78 -22.28 23.64
C GLU A 26 -1.93 -22.96 22.57
N ARG A 27 -1.09 -22.20 21.85
CA ARG A 27 -0.29 -22.64 20.69
C ARG A 27 -1.14 -23.32 19.62
N SER A 28 -2.36 -22.81 19.41
CA SER A 28 -3.25 -23.35 18.39
C SER A 28 -2.78 -22.92 17.00
N THR A 29 -2.55 -23.91 16.14
CA THR A 29 -2.18 -23.72 14.72
C THR A 29 -3.38 -23.59 13.80
N ASP A 30 -4.53 -24.14 14.21
CA ASP A 30 -5.71 -24.32 13.35
C ASP A 30 -6.91 -23.48 13.77
N THR A 31 -6.79 -22.69 14.84
CA THR A 31 -7.83 -21.73 15.22
C THR A 31 -8.03 -20.72 14.09
N PRO A 32 -9.26 -20.56 13.54
CA PRO A 32 -9.50 -19.64 12.44
C PRO A 32 -9.09 -18.20 12.75
N ALA A 33 -8.48 -17.53 11.78
CA ALA A 33 -8.20 -16.11 11.83
C ALA A 33 -9.50 -15.29 11.73
N HIS A 34 -9.50 -14.08 12.30
CA HIS A 34 -10.61 -13.16 12.14
C HIS A 34 -10.59 -12.50 10.77
N GLY A 35 -11.78 -12.29 10.19
CA GLY A 35 -12.00 -11.50 8.97
C GLY A 35 -12.39 -10.04 9.24
N SER A 36 -12.71 -9.70 10.50
CA SER A 36 -13.21 -8.37 10.83
C SER A 36 -12.23 -7.28 10.45
N CYS A 37 -12.74 -6.21 9.84
CA CYS A 37 -12.01 -5.01 9.53
C CYS A 37 -12.75 -3.77 10.02
N GLY A 38 -12.07 -2.97 10.84
CA GLY A 38 -12.57 -1.70 11.36
C GLY A 38 -11.91 -0.53 10.68
N ARG A 39 -12.72 0.48 10.31
CA ARG A 39 -12.29 1.78 9.82
C ARG A 39 -12.71 2.86 10.81
N ILE A 40 -11.81 3.78 11.14
CA ILE A 40 -12.10 4.89 12.06
C ILE A 40 -11.42 6.16 11.55
N GLU A 41 -12.15 7.27 11.56
CA GLU A 41 -11.53 8.60 11.44
C GLU A 41 -11.03 9.03 12.81
N ALA A 42 -9.74 8.84 13.06
CA ALA A 42 -9.14 9.01 14.38
C ALA A 42 -9.07 10.49 14.83
N THR A 43 -9.20 11.42 13.89
CA THR A 43 -9.26 12.87 14.12
C THR A 43 -10.67 13.42 14.32
N SER A 44 -11.70 12.59 14.15
CA SER A 44 -13.09 13.00 14.39
C SER A 44 -13.27 13.42 15.86
N PRO A 45 -14.07 14.47 16.16
CA PRO A 45 -14.42 14.82 17.54
C PRO A 45 -15.19 13.70 18.26
N ASP A 46 -15.87 12.82 17.52
CA ASP A 46 -16.53 11.61 18.01
C ASP A 46 -16.14 10.43 17.10
N PRO A 47 -15.01 9.76 17.38
CA PRO A 47 -14.47 8.74 16.49
C PRO A 47 -15.21 7.41 16.66
N ILE A 48 -15.87 6.95 15.60
CA ILE A 48 -16.69 5.73 15.57
C ILE A 48 -16.08 4.70 14.61
N TRP A 49 -16.08 3.43 15.03
CA TRP A 49 -15.67 2.32 14.17
C TRP A 49 -16.78 1.95 13.17
N GLU A 50 -16.50 2.09 11.88
CA GLU A 50 -17.21 1.43 10.80
C GLU A 50 -16.67 0.01 10.64
N MET A 51 -17.49 -1.01 10.92
CA MET A 51 -17.07 -2.41 10.83
C MET A 51 -17.58 -3.06 9.55
N GLU A 52 -16.72 -3.84 8.92
CA GLU A 52 -17.04 -4.76 7.81
C GLU A 52 -16.15 -6.01 7.91
N ASP A 53 -16.39 -7.00 7.06
CA ASP A 53 -15.57 -8.22 7.03
C ASP A 53 -14.78 -8.30 5.73
N MET A 54 -13.51 -8.70 5.83
CA MET A 54 -12.76 -9.20 4.69
C MET A 54 -13.41 -10.49 4.15
N PRO A 55 -13.21 -10.83 2.86
CA PRO A 55 -13.72 -12.07 2.29
C PRO A 55 -13.28 -13.36 3.02
N PHE A 56 -12.17 -13.32 3.74
CA PHE A 56 -11.66 -14.40 4.58
C PHE A 56 -10.74 -13.85 5.68
N GLY A 57 -10.55 -14.65 6.73
CA GLY A 57 -9.68 -14.29 7.85
C GLY A 57 -8.21 -14.25 7.47
N ARG A 58 -7.44 -13.34 8.08
CA ARG A 58 -6.00 -13.24 7.85
C ARG A 58 -5.24 -12.88 9.12
N ILE A 59 -4.20 -13.65 9.42
CA ILE A 59 -3.11 -13.31 10.35
C ILE A 59 -1.83 -13.09 9.56
N MET A 60 -0.86 -12.37 10.15
CA MET A 60 0.46 -12.12 9.53
C MET A 60 0.39 -11.49 8.14
N GLY A 61 -0.70 -10.77 7.84
CA GLY A 61 -0.84 -10.05 6.58
C GLY A 61 -0.05 -8.74 6.59
N ASP A 62 0.51 -8.37 5.45
CA ASP A 62 1.02 -7.04 5.18
C ASP A 62 -0.06 -6.22 4.48
N MET A 63 -0.24 -4.95 4.88
CA MET A 63 -1.12 -4.00 4.22
C MET A 63 -0.28 -2.88 3.59
N VAL A 64 -0.06 -2.97 2.28
CA VAL A 64 0.82 -2.09 1.51
C VAL A 64 0.00 -0.98 0.86
N MET A 65 0.33 0.28 1.12
CA MET A 65 -0.29 1.41 0.40
C MET A 65 0.21 1.47 -1.03
N LEU A 66 -0.71 1.56 -1.99
CA LEU A 66 -0.41 1.66 -3.41
C LEU A 66 -0.42 3.12 -3.86
N PRO A 67 0.26 3.48 -4.97
CA PRO A 67 0.31 4.86 -5.46
C PRO A 67 -1.05 5.50 -5.71
N THR A 68 -2.10 4.69 -5.96
CA THR A 68 -3.48 5.13 -6.23
C THR A 68 -4.24 5.58 -4.97
N GLY A 69 -3.75 5.26 -3.77
CA GLY A 69 -4.47 5.42 -2.51
C GLY A 69 -5.23 4.17 -2.05
N ASP A 70 -5.28 3.13 -2.89
CA ASP A 70 -5.76 1.81 -2.47
C ASP A 70 -4.72 1.12 -1.57
N ALA A 71 -5.13 0.07 -0.87
CA ALA A 71 -4.24 -0.78 -0.08
C ALA A 71 -4.29 -2.23 -0.57
N LEU A 72 -3.13 -2.87 -0.70
CA LEU A 72 -3.01 -4.29 -0.96
C LEU A 72 -2.82 -5.04 0.37
N VAL A 73 -3.70 -5.98 0.68
CA VAL A 73 -3.53 -6.92 1.78
C VAL A 73 -3.00 -8.24 1.23
N ILE A 74 -1.79 -8.63 1.63
CA ILE A 74 -1.07 -9.80 1.09
C ILE A 74 -0.35 -10.55 2.22
N ASN A 75 0.19 -11.73 1.93
CA ASN A 75 0.88 -12.61 2.88
C ASN A 75 -0.01 -13.13 4.02
N GLY A 76 0.51 -14.04 4.82
CA GLY A 76 -0.13 -14.56 6.01
C GLY A 76 -0.89 -15.87 5.84
N ALA A 77 -1.70 -16.16 6.84
CA ALA A 77 -2.46 -17.41 6.99
C ALA A 77 -3.91 -17.14 7.39
N GLN A 78 -4.76 -18.15 7.21
CA GLN A 78 -6.17 -18.11 7.61
C GLN A 78 -6.43 -18.82 8.95
N ALA A 79 -5.41 -19.42 9.57
CA ALA A 79 -5.51 -20.06 10.87
C ALA A 79 -4.21 -19.95 11.69
N GLY A 80 -4.35 -19.95 13.01
CA GLY A 80 -3.27 -19.93 13.99
C GLY A 80 -2.88 -18.53 14.48
N THR A 81 -1.59 -18.30 14.71
CA THR A 81 -1.02 -17.05 15.24
C THR A 81 0.34 -16.70 14.63
N GLN A 82 0.87 -15.52 14.98
CA GLN A 82 2.23 -15.16 14.59
C GLN A 82 3.27 -15.92 15.42
N GLY A 83 4.26 -16.52 14.76
CA GLY A 83 5.45 -17.08 15.38
C GLY A 83 5.86 -18.41 14.75
N PHE A 84 6.83 -19.09 15.36
CA PHE A 84 7.41 -20.31 14.79
C PHE A 84 6.51 -21.53 14.92
N GLU A 85 6.18 -22.17 13.80
CA GLU A 85 5.31 -23.36 13.74
C GLU A 85 3.91 -23.11 14.32
N MET A 86 3.37 -21.89 14.21
CA MET A 86 2.12 -21.50 14.88
C MET A 86 0.97 -21.15 13.95
N ALA A 87 1.05 -21.49 12.65
CA ALA A 87 -0.01 -21.21 11.70
C ALA A 87 -0.15 -22.31 10.65
N SER A 88 -1.38 -22.51 10.19
CA SER A 88 -1.73 -23.39 9.08
C SER A 88 -2.61 -22.65 8.07
N ASN A 89 -3.01 -23.31 6.99
CA ASN A 89 -3.89 -22.76 5.95
C ASN A 89 -3.38 -21.41 5.37
N PRO A 90 -2.29 -21.42 4.58
CA PRO A 90 -1.73 -20.20 3.99
C PRO A 90 -2.75 -19.40 3.19
N CYS A 91 -2.70 -18.08 3.32
CA CYS A 91 -3.60 -17.19 2.61
C CYS A 91 -2.97 -16.72 1.29
N LEU A 92 -3.19 -17.51 0.23
CA LEU A 92 -2.56 -17.29 -1.09
C LEU A 92 -3.19 -16.16 -1.91
N TYR A 93 -4.45 -15.80 -1.63
CA TYR A 93 -5.19 -14.78 -2.35
C TYR A 93 -4.93 -13.40 -1.73
N PRO A 94 -4.38 -12.42 -2.46
CA PRO A 94 -4.34 -11.04 -2.00
C PRO A 94 -5.73 -10.40 -2.03
N LEU A 95 -5.93 -9.35 -1.24
CA LEU A 95 -7.12 -8.50 -1.29
C LEU A 95 -6.70 -7.08 -1.69
N LEU A 96 -7.40 -6.50 -2.66
CA LEU A 96 -7.35 -5.06 -2.90
C LEU A 96 -8.43 -4.39 -2.06
N TYR A 97 -8.03 -3.45 -1.21
CA TYR A 97 -8.90 -2.60 -0.42
C TYR A 97 -8.99 -1.21 -1.04
N ARG A 98 -10.18 -0.83 -1.51
CA ARG A 98 -10.47 0.46 -2.16
C ARG A 98 -11.25 1.36 -1.20
N PRO A 99 -10.59 2.25 -0.46
CA PRO A 99 -11.23 2.98 0.64
C PRO A 99 -12.37 3.92 0.21
N GLY A 100 -12.34 4.40 -1.03
CA GLY A 100 -13.38 5.27 -1.59
C GLY A 100 -14.67 4.54 -2.01
N GLN A 101 -14.68 3.20 -1.96
CA GLN A 101 -15.89 2.43 -2.29
C GLN A 101 -16.85 2.33 -1.09
N PRO A 102 -18.16 2.16 -1.34
CA PRO A 102 -19.13 1.86 -0.29
C PRO A 102 -18.77 0.58 0.48
N VAL A 103 -19.18 0.52 1.75
CA VAL A 103 -19.06 -0.67 2.60
C VAL A 103 -19.59 -1.90 1.86
N GLY A 104 -18.86 -3.02 1.93
CA GLY A 104 -19.18 -4.25 1.22
C GLY A 104 -18.69 -4.31 -0.24
N LEU A 105 -18.23 -3.19 -0.82
CA LEU A 105 -17.58 -3.14 -2.14
C LEU A 105 -16.10 -2.73 -2.08
N ARG A 106 -15.57 -2.51 -0.87
CA ARG A 106 -14.18 -2.08 -0.65
C ARG A 106 -13.17 -3.19 -0.90
N PHE A 107 -13.53 -4.45 -0.67
CA PHE A 107 -12.62 -5.58 -0.85
C PHE A 107 -12.85 -6.30 -2.19
N MET A 108 -11.75 -6.54 -2.89
CA MET A 108 -11.71 -7.37 -4.09
C MET A 108 -10.63 -8.45 -3.94
N THR A 109 -11.03 -9.72 -4.07
CA THR A 109 -10.09 -10.84 -4.09
C THR A 109 -9.32 -10.85 -5.41
N LEU A 110 -7.99 -10.91 -5.34
CA LEU A 110 -7.09 -10.92 -6.48
C LEU A 110 -6.60 -12.34 -6.78
N ASN A 111 -5.92 -12.51 -7.92
CA ASN A 111 -5.35 -13.81 -8.30
C ASN A 111 -4.35 -14.32 -7.26
N PRO A 112 -4.37 -15.62 -6.93
CA PRO A 112 -3.53 -16.19 -5.89
C PRO A 112 -2.07 -16.31 -6.33
N GLY A 113 -1.16 -16.22 -5.36
CA GLY A 113 0.20 -16.70 -5.50
C GLY A 113 0.29 -18.22 -5.31
N THR A 114 1.50 -18.76 -5.45
CA THR A 114 1.77 -20.20 -5.22
C THR A 114 2.66 -20.46 -4.02
N VAL A 115 3.26 -19.41 -3.45
CA VAL A 115 4.22 -19.50 -2.35
C VAL A 115 3.53 -19.11 -1.04
N PRO A 116 3.46 -19.99 -0.04
CA PRO A 116 3.04 -19.63 1.31
C PRO A 116 3.99 -18.59 1.93
N ARG A 117 3.46 -17.40 2.22
CA ARG A 117 4.21 -16.29 2.86
C ARG A 117 3.72 -16.15 4.30
N LEU A 118 4.25 -16.96 5.22
CA LEU A 118 3.81 -17.02 6.63
C LEU A 118 4.67 -16.09 7.52
N TYR A 119 4.91 -16.47 8.78
CA TYR A 119 5.75 -15.70 9.70
C TYR A 119 7.12 -15.35 9.07
N HIS A 120 7.61 -14.15 9.35
CA HIS A 120 8.78 -13.54 8.69
C HIS A 120 8.66 -13.31 7.17
N SER A 121 7.46 -13.30 6.58
CA SER A 121 7.26 -12.66 5.28
C SER A 121 7.28 -11.13 5.40
N THR A 122 7.46 -10.46 4.27
CA THR A 122 7.36 -9.00 4.17
C THR A 122 6.84 -8.61 2.80
N ALA A 123 6.20 -7.44 2.71
CA ALA A 123 5.81 -6.83 1.44
C ALA A 123 6.08 -5.32 1.45
N ASN A 124 6.59 -4.78 0.33
CA ASN A 124 6.90 -3.35 0.19
C ASN A 124 6.62 -2.84 -1.23
N LEU A 125 6.13 -1.60 -1.35
CA LEU A 125 5.96 -0.93 -2.63
C LEU A 125 7.32 -0.65 -3.30
N LEU A 126 7.43 -0.95 -4.58
CA LEU A 126 8.59 -0.64 -5.42
C LEU A 126 8.38 0.65 -6.23
N PRO A 127 9.47 1.34 -6.64
CA PRO A 127 9.38 2.54 -7.46
C PRO A 127 8.67 2.35 -8.81
N ASP A 128 8.61 1.14 -9.34
CA ASP A 128 7.92 0.85 -10.60
C ASP A 128 6.41 0.54 -10.41
N GLY A 129 5.89 0.68 -9.19
CA GLY A 129 4.49 0.42 -8.84
C GLY A 129 4.18 -1.05 -8.55
N ARG A 130 5.14 -1.98 -8.63
CA ARG A 130 4.93 -3.36 -8.16
C ARG A 130 5.08 -3.44 -6.63
N VAL A 131 4.65 -4.56 -6.05
CA VAL A 131 4.88 -4.86 -4.63
C VAL A 131 5.87 -6.00 -4.51
N LEU A 132 7.03 -5.72 -3.92
CA LEU A 132 8.00 -6.73 -3.54
C LEU A 132 7.40 -7.64 -2.48
N VAL A 133 7.52 -8.95 -2.66
CA VAL A 133 7.11 -9.98 -1.69
C VAL A 133 8.30 -10.88 -1.43
N ALA A 134 8.71 -11.00 -0.17
CA ALA A 134 9.90 -11.73 0.20
C ALA A 134 9.73 -12.52 1.51
N GLY A 135 10.65 -13.46 1.70
CA GLY A 135 10.69 -14.35 2.85
C GLY A 135 9.57 -15.38 2.87
N SER A 136 9.79 -16.42 3.64
CA SER A 136 9.11 -16.62 4.91
C SER A 136 10.01 -17.60 5.66
N ASN A 137 10.12 -17.43 6.97
CA ASN A 137 10.83 -18.39 7.80
C ASN A 137 10.00 -18.64 9.05
N PRO A 138 9.00 -19.53 8.96
CA PRO A 138 8.16 -19.89 10.10
C PRO A 138 8.89 -20.84 11.08
N HIS A 139 10.21 -20.93 11.00
CA HIS A 139 11.05 -21.82 11.79
C HIS A 139 12.12 -21.06 12.57
N PHE A 140 12.54 -21.60 13.71
CA PHE A 140 13.61 -21.01 14.53
C PHE A 140 14.95 -20.93 13.78
N PHE A 141 15.25 -21.95 12.97
CA PHE A 141 16.41 -22.02 12.07
C PHE A 141 15.94 -22.27 10.64
N TYR A 142 16.82 -22.11 9.65
CA TYR A 142 16.49 -22.50 8.29
C TYR A 142 16.16 -23.99 8.19
N LYS A 143 15.00 -24.29 7.60
CA LYS A 143 14.48 -25.64 7.45
C LYS A 143 13.82 -25.73 6.09
N PHE A 144 14.45 -26.48 5.18
CA PHE A 144 13.98 -26.64 3.81
C PHE A 144 13.12 -27.90 3.60
N GLU A 145 13.20 -28.85 4.53
CA GLU A 145 12.38 -30.06 4.56
C GLU A 145 11.29 -29.90 5.64
N ALA A 146 10.22 -29.20 5.29
CA ALA A 146 9.05 -28.96 6.15
C ALA A 146 7.79 -28.77 5.29
N GLU A 147 6.61 -28.75 5.92
CA GLU A 147 5.36 -28.41 5.24
C GLU A 147 5.39 -27.00 4.64
N PHE A 148 5.95 -26.04 5.38
CA PHE A 148 6.16 -24.66 4.94
C PHE A 148 7.66 -24.30 5.01
N PRO A 149 8.47 -24.70 4.02
CA PRO A 149 9.91 -24.50 4.04
C PRO A 149 10.34 -23.04 4.19
N THR A 150 11.55 -22.80 4.69
CA THR A 150 12.21 -21.50 4.59
C THR A 150 12.25 -21.05 3.13
N GLU A 151 11.62 -19.92 2.84
CA GLU A 151 11.47 -19.37 1.50
C GLU A 151 12.46 -18.23 1.26
N LEU A 152 13.30 -18.42 0.23
CA LEU A 152 14.37 -17.50 -0.17
C LEU A 152 14.07 -16.76 -1.49
N ARG A 153 13.06 -17.19 -2.24
CA ARG A 153 12.63 -16.53 -3.47
C ARG A 153 11.97 -15.21 -3.14
N ILE A 154 12.21 -14.26 -4.04
CA ILE A 154 11.58 -12.95 -4.06
C ILE A 154 10.60 -12.93 -5.23
N GLU A 155 9.39 -12.45 -4.99
CA GLU A 155 8.36 -12.23 -6.00
C GLU A 155 8.06 -10.73 -6.09
N ALA A 156 7.51 -10.30 -7.23
CA ALA A 156 6.97 -8.96 -7.39
C ALA A 156 5.51 -9.10 -7.84
N PHE A 157 4.57 -8.79 -6.94
CA PHE A 157 3.17 -8.72 -7.28
C PHE A 157 2.93 -7.51 -8.20
N SER A 158 2.25 -7.72 -9.31
CA SER A 158 1.91 -6.67 -10.29
C SER A 158 0.42 -6.35 -10.19
N PRO A 159 0.04 -5.21 -9.59
CA PRO A 159 -1.37 -4.82 -9.49
C PRO A 159 -2.01 -4.58 -10.86
N GLU A 160 -3.35 -4.65 -10.90
CA GLU A 160 -4.15 -4.49 -12.14
C GLU A 160 -3.82 -3.19 -12.88
N TYR A 161 -3.47 -2.11 -12.17
CA TYR A 161 -3.11 -0.86 -12.83
C TYR A 161 -1.86 -0.94 -13.72
N LEU A 162 -1.05 -2.01 -13.63
CA LEU A 162 0.09 -2.28 -14.53
C LEU A 162 -0.25 -3.24 -15.66
N SER A 163 -1.53 -3.59 -15.86
CA SER A 163 -1.93 -4.52 -16.91
C SER A 163 -1.61 -3.98 -18.32
N PRO A 164 -1.28 -4.85 -19.30
CA PRO A 164 -0.90 -4.41 -20.65
C PRO A 164 -1.95 -3.55 -21.36
N ASP A 165 -3.23 -3.78 -21.13
CA ASP A 165 -4.34 -3.00 -21.68
C ASP A 165 -4.42 -1.57 -21.14
N ARG A 166 -3.76 -1.29 -20.02
CA ARG A 166 -3.66 0.04 -19.40
C ARG A 166 -2.33 0.75 -19.67
N ALA A 167 -1.42 0.12 -20.42
CA ALA A 167 -0.07 0.67 -20.66
C ALA A 167 -0.08 2.08 -21.27
N ASN A 168 -1.04 2.38 -22.15
CA ASN A 168 -1.17 3.69 -22.80
C ASN A 168 -1.67 4.81 -21.87
N LEU A 169 -2.19 4.46 -20.69
CA LEU A 169 -2.60 5.41 -19.65
C LEU A 169 -1.45 5.74 -18.70
N ARG A 170 -0.36 4.98 -18.73
CA ARG A 170 0.74 5.14 -17.79
C ARG A 170 1.48 6.46 -18.03
N PRO A 171 1.48 7.39 -17.06
CA PRO A 171 2.22 8.64 -17.19
C PRO A 171 3.72 8.41 -16.99
N VAL A 172 4.53 9.26 -17.61
CA VAL A 172 5.97 9.37 -17.36
C VAL A 172 6.23 10.73 -16.72
N ILE A 173 6.94 10.75 -15.59
CA ILE A 173 7.39 12.01 -14.98
C ILE A 173 8.68 12.42 -15.69
N GLU A 174 8.58 13.44 -16.54
CA GLU A 174 9.70 13.99 -17.30
C GLU A 174 10.57 14.86 -16.39
N GLU A 175 9.94 15.81 -15.70
CA GLU A 175 10.60 16.80 -14.86
C GLU A 175 9.87 16.99 -13.52
N ILE A 176 10.65 17.01 -12.45
CA ILE A 176 10.23 17.28 -11.08
C ILE A 176 11.46 17.76 -10.28
N PRO A 177 11.32 18.68 -9.30
CA PRO A 177 12.44 19.06 -8.44
C PRO A 177 12.96 17.88 -7.61
N ASP A 178 14.27 17.78 -7.44
CA ASP A 178 14.88 16.76 -6.57
C ASP A 178 14.66 17.06 -5.07
N THR A 179 14.33 18.31 -4.74
CA THR A 179 14.07 18.76 -3.37
C THR A 179 12.90 19.73 -3.35
N VAL A 180 12.01 19.57 -2.36
CA VAL A 180 10.89 20.48 -2.11
C VAL A 180 10.84 20.85 -0.64
N ARG A 181 10.50 22.10 -0.31
CA ARG A 181 10.32 22.56 1.08
C ARG A 181 8.83 22.52 1.45
N PHE A 182 8.54 22.43 2.75
CA PHE A 182 7.16 22.44 3.23
C PHE A 182 6.37 23.66 2.77
N GLY A 183 5.13 23.43 2.35
CA GLY A 183 4.19 24.48 1.94
C GLY A 183 4.54 25.22 0.64
N GLU A 184 5.67 24.90 -0.02
CA GLU A 184 6.02 25.51 -1.30
C GLU A 184 5.21 24.91 -2.46
N ALA A 185 4.92 25.75 -3.45
CA ALA A 185 4.40 25.31 -4.72
C ALA A 185 5.55 24.88 -5.65
N PHE A 186 5.33 23.82 -6.43
CA PHE A 186 6.27 23.36 -7.43
C PHE A 186 5.54 22.75 -8.63
N ASP A 187 6.21 22.68 -9.76
CA ASP A 187 5.65 22.10 -10.98
C ASP A 187 6.17 20.67 -11.19
N VAL A 188 5.28 19.81 -11.68
CA VAL A 188 5.63 18.49 -12.21
C VAL A 188 5.20 18.44 -13.67
N PHE A 189 6.08 17.94 -14.52
CA PHE A 189 5.77 17.73 -15.93
C PHE A 189 5.68 16.25 -16.24
N VAL A 190 4.55 15.87 -16.85
CA VAL A 190 4.26 14.48 -17.19
C VAL A 190 3.94 14.35 -18.66
N SER A 191 4.33 13.23 -19.26
CA SER A 191 3.85 12.83 -20.58
C SER A 191 2.95 11.61 -20.47
N VAL A 192 1.92 11.54 -21.32
CA VAL A 192 1.00 10.39 -21.39
C VAL A 192 0.80 10.03 -22.86
N THR A 193 0.73 8.74 -23.19
CA THR A 193 0.58 8.31 -24.59
C THR A 193 -0.76 8.75 -25.18
N LEU A 194 -1.83 8.61 -24.40
CA LEU A 194 -3.16 9.14 -24.73
C LEU A 194 -3.40 10.50 -24.07
N PRO A 195 -4.25 11.35 -24.67
CA PRO A 195 -4.65 12.61 -24.04
C PRO A 195 -5.18 12.39 -22.62
N VAL A 196 -4.73 13.23 -21.69
CA VAL A 196 -5.22 13.21 -20.31
C VAL A 196 -6.70 13.58 -20.28
N VAL A 197 -7.48 12.77 -19.57
CA VAL A 197 -8.89 13.03 -19.26
C VAL A 197 -9.02 13.09 -17.74
N GLY A 198 -9.52 14.21 -17.22
CA GLY A 198 -9.64 14.44 -15.78
C GLY A 198 -8.33 14.91 -15.14
N LEU A 199 -8.21 14.69 -13.83
CA LEU A 199 -7.04 15.09 -13.05
C LEU A 199 -5.98 13.99 -13.05
N VAL A 200 -4.71 14.38 -13.18
CA VAL A 200 -3.56 13.52 -12.89
C VAL A 200 -3.13 13.81 -11.47
N GLU A 201 -3.24 12.82 -10.57
CA GLU A 201 -2.81 12.99 -9.18
C GLU A 201 -1.27 12.99 -9.10
N VAL A 202 -0.72 13.66 -8.08
CA VAL A 202 0.69 13.55 -7.70
C VAL A 202 0.75 13.14 -6.24
N ASN A 203 1.31 11.95 -5.98
CA ASN A 203 1.22 11.30 -4.68
C ASN A 203 2.63 10.97 -4.15
N PHE A 204 2.91 11.38 -2.91
CA PHE A 204 4.13 11.06 -2.18
C PHE A 204 3.93 9.75 -1.42
N ALA A 205 4.77 8.74 -1.69
CA ALA A 205 4.79 7.48 -0.97
C ALA A 205 6.13 7.33 -0.24
N SER A 206 6.10 7.02 1.06
CA SER A 206 7.33 6.65 1.77
C SER A 206 7.75 5.22 1.39
N ALA A 207 9.04 4.92 1.59
CA ALA A 207 9.55 3.55 1.58
C ALA A 207 9.72 3.08 3.03
N PRO A 208 8.76 2.30 3.58
CA PRO A 208 8.81 1.89 4.97
C PRO A 208 9.86 0.81 5.22
N PHE A 209 10.22 0.63 6.49
CA PHE A 209 10.85 -0.60 6.96
C PHE A 209 9.76 -1.58 7.40
N ALA A 210 9.65 -2.74 6.74
CA ALA A 210 8.60 -3.72 7.00
C ALA A 210 9.14 -5.05 7.54
N THR A 211 8.71 -5.42 8.75
CA THR A 211 9.02 -6.70 9.38
C THR A 211 7.87 -7.13 10.29
N HIS A 212 7.60 -8.43 10.42
CA HIS A 212 6.57 -8.96 11.34
C HIS A 212 5.19 -8.29 11.18
N SER A 213 4.76 -8.09 9.92
CA SER A 213 3.50 -7.39 9.58
C SER A 213 3.44 -5.94 10.09
N PHE A 214 4.58 -5.36 10.42
CA PHE A 214 4.72 -3.98 10.89
C PHE A 214 5.54 -3.17 9.88
N SER A 215 4.89 -2.20 9.23
CA SER A 215 5.51 -1.29 8.27
C SER A 215 5.76 0.08 8.89
N GLN A 216 6.95 0.29 9.46
CA GLN A 216 7.30 1.52 10.14
C GLN A 216 7.50 2.65 9.14
N GLY A 217 6.76 3.75 9.35
CA GLY A 217 6.87 4.94 8.52
C GLY A 217 6.08 4.88 7.21
N GLN A 218 5.28 3.83 6.97
CA GLN A 218 4.45 3.73 5.76
C GLN A 218 3.47 4.90 5.70
N ARG A 219 3.53 5.67 4.62
CA ARG A 219 2.73 6.88 4.42
C ARG A 219 2.50 7.12 2.93
N LEU A 220 1.26 7.46 2.59
CA LEU A 220 0.90 7.99 1.27
C LEU A 220 0.22 9.35 1.47
N VAL A 221 0.69 10.37 0.75
CA VAL A 221 0.14 11.73 0.79
C VAL A 221 -0.24 12.13 -0.61
N LYS A 222 -1.53 12.32 -0.86
CA LYS A 222 -2.05 12.89 -2.10
C LYS A 222 -1.86 14.40 -2.06
N LEU A 223 -1.07 14.95 -2.98
CA LEU A 223 -0.81 16.39 -3.00
C LEU A 223 -2.05 17.16 -3.46
N THR A 224 -2.24 18.36 -2.92
CA THR A 224 -3.13 19.33 -3.55
C THR A 224 -2.51 19.80 -4.86
N ILE A 225 -3.27 19.69 -5.95
CA ILE A 225 -2.80 19.98 -7.31
C ILE A 225 -3.71 20.96 -8.06
N THR A 226 -3.17 21.59 -9.09
CA THR A 226 -3.95 22.28 -10.12
C THR A 226 -4.25 21.34 -11.29
N PRO A 227 -5.34 21.58 -12.06
CA PRO A 227 -5.62 20.80 -13.27
C PRO A 227 -4.43 20.79 -14.23
N SER A 228 -4.21 19.65 -14.90
CA SER A 228 -3.13 19.50 -15.88
C SER A 228 -3.31 20.45 -17.06
N VAL A 229 -2.31 21.28 -17.34
CA VAL A 229 -2.31 22.21 -18.47
C VAL A 229 -1.40 21.67 -19.57
N PRO A 230 -1.85 21.59 -20.84
CA PRO A 230 -0.98 21.22 -21.95
C PRO A 230 0.25 22.15 -22.03
N ASP A 231 1.43 21.56 -22.16
CA ASP A 231 2.70 22.28 -22.29
C ASP A 231 3.24 22.16 -23.72
N SER A 232 3.54 20.94 -24.16
CA SER A 232 4.07 20.67 -25.51
C SER A 232 3.81 19.22 -25.94
N GLY A 233 3.25 19.02 -27.14
CA GLY A 233 2.89 17.68 -27.61
C GLY A 233 1.96 16.96 -26.63
N ASN A 234 2.37 15.79 -26.14
CA ASN A 234 1.64 15.01 -25.12
C ASN A 234 2.13 15.28 -23.68
N ARG A 235 2.87 16.38 -23.46
CA ARG A 235 3.38 16.81 -22.16
C ARG A 235 2.39 17.77 -21.49
N TYR A 236 2.20 17.59 -20.20
CA TYR A 236 1.32 18.38 -19.35
C TYR A 236 2.09 18.89 -18.14
N LYS A 237 1.81 20.13 -17.74
CA LYS A 237 2.25 20.74 -16.49
C LYS A 237 1.18 20.56 -15.42
N ILE A 238 1.58 20.15 -14.23
CA ILE A 238 0.75 20.01 -13.03
C ILE A 238 1.38 20.85 -11.93
N GLY A 239 0.67 21.87 -11.45
CA GLY A 239 1.09 22.61 -10.26
C GLY A 239 0.75 21.82 -9.00
N CYS A 240 1.71 21.68 -8.10
CA CYS A 240 1.57 20.90 -6.86
C CYS A 240 1.91 21.79 -5.66
N ASN A 241 1.24 21.56 -4.53
CA ASN A 241 1.64 22.11 -3.24
C ASN A 241 2.29 21.01 -2.40
N ALA A 242 3.49 21.29 -1.90
CA ALA A 242 4.18 20.41 -0.96
C ALA A 242 3.39 20.31 0.37
N PRO A 243 3.52 19.18 1.11
CA PRO A 243 2.90 19.04 2.42
C PRO A 243 3.21 20.24 3.33
N PRO A 244 2.26 20.71 4.16
CA PRO A 244 2.41 21.96 4.89
C PRO A 244 3.44 21.89 6.02
N ASN A 245 3.73 20.70 6.55
CA ASN A 245 4.66 20.49 7.65
C ASN A 245 4.98 18.99 7.86
N GLY A 246 5.92 18.74 8.79
CA GLY A 246 6.38 17.40 9.18
C GLY A 246 5.33 16.49 9.83
N ALA A 247 4.20 17.02 10.33
CA ALA A 247 3.14 16.19 10.88
C ALA A 247 2.38 15.45 9.76
N VAL A 248 2.22 16.09 8.60
CA VAL A 248 1.62 15.50 7.39
C VAL A 248 2.62 14.61 6.66
N ALA A 249 3.88 15.02 6.53
CA ALA A 249 4.94 14.23 5.91
C ALA A 249 6.29 14.56 6.56
N PRO A 250 6.84 13.69 7.42
CA PRO A 250 8.15 13.92 8.02
C PRO A 250 9.25 14.18 6.96
N PRO A 251 10.26 15.03 7.22
CA PRO A 251 11.35 15.23 6.27
C PRO A 251 12.04 13.91 5.88
N GLY A 252 12.38 13.75 4.61
CA GLY A 252 12.98 12.51 4.09
C GLY A 252 12.79 12.34 2.59
N TYR A 253 13.21 11.18 2.08
CA TYR A 253 13.02 10.82 0.69
C TYR A 253 11.66 10.13 0.49
N TYR A 254 10.94 10.60 -0.53
CA TYR A 254 9.66 10.04 -0.95
C TYR A 254 9.75 9.57 -2.39
N MET A 255 9.11 8.43 -2.68
CA MET A 255 8.75 8.06 -4.04
C MET A 255 7.58 8.92 -4.47
N VAL A 256 7.76 9.73 -5.51
CA VAL A 256 6.69 10.56 -6.07
C VAL A 256 6.15 9.91 -7.32
N PHE A 257 4.86 9.63 -7.32
CA PHE A 257 4.14 9.03 -8.45
C PHE A 257 3.18 10.06 -9.06
N ALA A 258 3.09 10.08 -10.38
CA ALA A 258 1.95 10.66 -11.08
C ALA A 258 0.93 9.55 -11.34
N VAL A 259 -0.35 9.80 -11.11
CA VAL A 259 -1.41 8.80 -11.31
C VAL A 259 -2.45 9.34 -12.29
N ASN A 260 -2.53 8.74 -13.48
CA ASN A 260 -3.51 9.08 -14.50
C ASN A 260 -4.55 7.97 -14.59
N GLN A 261 -5.81 8.29 -14.29
CA GLN A 261 -6.93 7.33 -14.37
C GLN A 261 -6.64 6.00 -13.64
N GLY A 262 -6.06 6.10 -12.44
CA GLY A 262 -5.70 4.95 -11.60
C GLY A 262 -4.44 4.19 -12.05
N VAL A 263 -3.68 4.70 -13.03
CA VAL A 263 -2.43 4.10 -13.51
C VAL A 263 -1.23 4.94 -13.07
N PRO A 264 -0.32 4.42 -12.23
CA PRO A 264 0.82 5.18 -11.73
C PRO A 264 2.03 5.13 -12.68
N SER A 265 2.80 6.22 -12.68
CA SER A 265 4.12 6.29 -13.31
C SER A 265 5.12 5.32 -12.66
N VAL A 266 6.33 5.25 -13.23
CA VAL A 266 7.50 4.93 -12.41
C VAL A 266 7.78 6.15 -11.52
N ALA A 267 8.15 5.92 -10.27
CA ALA A 267 8.37 6.98 -9.30
C ALA A 267 9.65 7.78 -9.59
N ARG A 268 9.67 9.04 -9.15
CA ARG A 268 10.89 9.83 -8.98
C ARG A 268 11.13 10.05 -7.50
N TRP A 269 12.37 9.92 -7.05
CA TRP A 269 12.71 10.18 -5.65
C TRP A 269 12.89 11.68 -5.44
N VAL A 270 12.16 12.23 -4.46
CA VAL A 270 12.22 13.64 -4.09
C VAL A 270 12.49 13.76 -2.60
N GLN A 271 13.40 14.65 -2.22
CA GLN A 271 13.67 14.96 -0.82
C GLN A 271 12.73 16.06 -0.33
N LEU A 272 11.92 15.76 0.69
CA LEU A 272 11.13 16.74 1.40
C LEU A 272 11.94 17.29 2.58
N VAL A 273 12.08 18.61 2.64
CA VAL A 273 12.83 19.30 3.69
C VAL A 273 11.97 20.36 4.36
N SER A 274 12.38 20.75 5.58
CA SER A 274 11.82 21.92 6.29
C SER A 274 12.28 23.22 5.67
#